data_AF-A0A5J4U4Z8-F1
#
_entry.id   AF-A0A5J4U4Z8-F1
#
_cell.length_a   1.000
_cell.length_b   1.000
_cell.length_c   1.000
_cell.angle_alpha   90.00
_cell.angle_beta   90.00
_cell.angle_gamma   90.00
#
_symmetry.space_group_name_H-M   'P 1'
#
loop_
_entity.id
_entity.type
_entity.pdbx_description
1 polymer ?
#
loop_
_entity_poly.entity_id
_entity_poly.type
_entity_poly.pdbx_seq_one_letter_code
_entity_poly.pdbx_strand_id
1 'polypeptide(L)'
;MPECNFIKLNYGTGYVNISSSTFTGISSVASNGGSILFGEVNGSCSGIRLSNLTFTKCISLDTTGKTYGGAIQLYTSGVGVDINNVQFKQCSGLNGGGIQSGGGLHLNINDYSSCELDNVEFDCCNAQLFGGGLFGNISSGGTLTIMNTTTFTSCSCVGSGKYQEGGGINIIIKDGNSKFQINGLTSFNNCTSKDLGGAVNINGSLGAMINIKSVSFTNCSSEGGGGLNTILQTGAILNITEAVNFTLCKSTSQNGGGLRAILTEPSSSLYISGSSIFSQCKTTGQGGGIYISSNQSKIININLVIFENCEAVQGGGAISTLLTDGGSLTIEGLTNFTTCKTTGDTEADIDRGGGAIYASLYDASSKFRIIGNVKFDQCESINKGGAIYIKADMSQLIEINNAVFTVCTCTKEGGGIYAYITNGGSFRITNGTTFTQCKSISGSGGGLYTIVKTTTSEIQISDGVTFDGCLSGQQGGGLYISADQSKINEINKMIVKECQAKKEGSGLYIEVIQSAFLQICNGTSFTDCASQSITSSGGGMYAKVKDINSRLVLSDQMMFENCNSSVSGGGISFLIQGRGSVELIGSLIQNCISQKGA
;
A
#
# COMPACT_ATOMS: atom_id res chain seq x y z
N MET A 1 40.82 -16.42 -29.65
CA MET A 1 40.87 -17.49 -28.62
C MET A 1 39.44 -17.97 -28.43
N PRO A 2 39.19 -19.29 -28.43
CA PRO A 2 37.83 -19.82 -28.38
C PRO A 2 37.19 -19.55 -27.01
N GLU A 3 35.89 -19.39 -27.00
CA GLU A 3 35.03 -19.09 -25.85
C GLU A 3 35.11 -20.21 -24.80
N CYS A 4 35.84 -20.02 -23.70
CA CYS A 4 35.99 -21.04 -22.67
C CYS A 4 35.11 -20.73 -21.43
N ASN A 5 34.00 -21.46 -21.29
CA ASN A 5 33.36 -21.69 -20.00
C ASN A 5 34.03 -22.89 -19.32
N PHE A 6 34.14 -22.93 -17.98
CA PHE A 6 34.82 -24.03 -17.29
C PHE A 6 34.12 -25.39 -17.51
N ILE A 7 32.78 -25.38 -17.46
CA ILE A 7 31.90 -26.51 -17.80
C ILE A 7 30.85 -26.00 -18.78
N LYS A 8 30.70 -26.71 -19.90
CA LYS A 8 29.69 -26.44 -20.93
C LYS A 8 28.77 -27.65 -21.11
N LEU A 9 27.46 -27.44 -20.96
CA LEU A 9 26.43 -28.44 -21.24
C LEU A 9 25.71 -28.05 -22.53
N ASN A 10 25.57 -29.00 -23.47
CA ASN A 10 24.90 -28.79 -24.75
C ASN A 10 23.71 -29.76 -24.90
N TYR A 11 22.94 -29.61 -25.98
CA TYR A 11 21.93 -30.58 -26.38
C TYR A 11 22.50 -32.01 -26.46
N GLY A 12 21.73 -32.99 -25.97
CA GLY A 12 22.16 -34.39 -25.86
C GLY A 12 22.97 -34.72 -24.60
N THR A 13 23.24 -33.73 -23.73
CA THR A 13 23.75 -34.01 -22.38
C THR A 13 22.77 -34.91 -21.65
N GLY A 14 23.24 -36.01 -21.04
CA GLY A 14 22.42 -36.93 -20.25
C GLY A 14 22.08 -36.35 -18.86
N TYR A 15 22.37 -37.09 -17.80
CA TYR A 15 22.26 -36.58 -16.43
C TYR A 15 23.56 -35.91 -15.97
N VAL A 16 23.46 -34.74 -15.33
CA VAL A 16 24.61 -34.02 -14.79
C VAL A 16 24.49 -33.92 -13.27
N ASN A 17 25.53 -34.35 -12.56
CA ASN A 17 25.64 -34.18 -11.12
C ASN A 17 27.00 -33.57 -10.76
N ILE A 18 26.99 -32.36 -10.23
CA ILE A 18 28.18 -31.68 -9.71
C ILE A 18 27.98 -31.51 -8.21
N SER A 19 28.91 -32.04 -7.41
CA SER A 19 28.77 -32.00 -5.96
C SER A 19 30.08 -31.81 -5.22
N SER A 20 29.97 -31.32 -3.97
CA SER A 20 31.06 -31.28 -2.99
C SER A 20 32.34 -30.61 -3.50
N SER A 21 32.19 -29.53 -4.25
CA SER A 21 33.28 -28.86 -4.96
C SER A 21 33.31 -27.36 -4.67
N THR A 22 34.51 -26.78 -4.70
CA THR A 22 34.73 -25.33 -4.52
C THR A 22 35.39 -24.73 -5.76
N PHE A 23 34.83 -23.63 -6.24
CA PHE A 23 35.34 -22.84 -7.35
C PHE A 23 35.72 -21.45 -6.82
N THR A 24 36.95 -20.99 -7.06
CA THR A 24 37.43 -19.72 -6.48
C THR A 24 38.21 -18.91 -7.49
N GLY A 25 37.85 -17.64 -7.64
CA GLY A 25 38.61 -16.66 -8.44
C GLY A 25 38.63 -16.92 -9.94
N ILE A 26 37.59 -17.58 -10.45
CA ILE A 26 37.48 -17.90 -11.88
C ILE A 26 36.71 -16.79 -12.58
N SER A 27 37.29 -16.25 -13.65
CA SER A 27 36.69 -15.20 -14.45
C SER A 27 36.52 -15.61 -15.91
N SER A 28 35.37 -15.31 -16.50
CA SER A 28 35.21 -15.35 -17.97
C SER A 28 35.58 -13.99 -18.57
N VAL A 29 36.41 -14.00 -19.62
CA VAL A 29 36.94 -12.80 -20.32
C VAL A 29 36.53 -12.72 -21.79
N ALA A 30 35.82 -13.72 -22.34
CA ALA A 30 35.55 -13.82 -23.78
C ALA A 30 34.34 -14.69 -24.19
N SER A 31 33.74 -15.47 -23.29
CA SER A 31 32.67 -16.44 -23.62
C SER A 31 31.29 -15.97 -23.19
N ASN A 32 30.24 -16.34 -23.94
CA ASN A 32 28.87 -16.26 -23.42
C ASN A 32 28.72 -17.22 -22.24
N GLY A 33 28.08 -16.78 -21.15
CA GLY A 33 27.68 -17.68 -20.07
C GLY A 33 28.15 -17.32 -18.67
N GLY A 34 27.89 -18.24 -17.73
CA GLY A 34 28.47 -18.22 -16.40
C GLY A 34 29.96 -18.57 -16.42
N SER A 35 30.74 -17.94 -15.56
CA SER A 35 32.20 -18.17 -15.49
C SER A 35 32.58 -19.62 -15.19
N ILE A 36 31.73 -20.36 -14.46
CA ILE A 36 31.92 -21.79 -14.21
C ILE A 36 31.07 -22.64 -15.13
N LEU A 37 29.75 -22.46 -15.07
CA LEU A 37 28.81 -23.34 -15.76
C LEU A 37 27.97 -22.55 -16.75
N PHE A 38 28.01 -22.99 -18.00
CA PHE A 38 27.07 -22.59 -19.02
C PHE A 38 26.35 -23.83 -19.56
N GLY A 39 25.03 -23.86 -19.44
CA GLY A 39 24.22 -24.95 -19.95
C GLY A 39 23.14 -24.47 -20.91
N GLU A 40 23.04 -25.11 -22.06
CA GLU A 40 21.91 -25.03 -22.96
C GLU A 40 21.40 -26.46 -23.19
N VAL A 41 20.33 -26.82 -22.47
CA VAL A 41 19.81 -28.19 -22.39
C VAL A 41 18.33 -28.24 -22.69
N ASN A 42 17.90 -29.33 -23.34
CA ASN A 42 16.50 -29.61 -23.65
C ASN A 42 16.08 -30.95 -23.04
N GLY A 43 14.85 -31.41 -23.30
CA GLY A 43 14.28 -32.65 -22.74
C GLY A 43 15.04 -33.95 -23.04
N SER A 44 16.13 -33.92 -23.80
CA SER A 44 17.08 -35.05 -23.85
C SER A 44 17.94 -35.16 -22.57
N CYS A 45 18.06 -34.08 -21.81
CA CYS A 45 18.75 -34.03 -20.53
C CYS A 45 17.84 -34.57 -19.43
N SER A 46 18.29 -35.64 -18.78
CA SER A 46 17.53 -36.31 -17.70
C SER A 46 17.51 -35.51 -16.40
N GLY A 47 18.25 -34.39 -16.32
CA GLY A 47 18.27 -33.48 -15.17
C GLY A 47 19.66 -32.95 -14.85
N ILE A 48 19.71 -31.85 -14.12
CA ILE A 48 20.93 -31.25 -13.58
C ILE A 48 20.81 -31.16 -12.06
N ARG A 49 21.77 -31.75 -11.34
CA ARG A 49 21.86 -31.64 -9.88
C ARG A 49 23.16 -30.96 -9.47
N LEU A 50 23.04 -29.88 -8.71
CA LEU A 50 24.14 -29.12 -8.14
C LEU A 50 24.00 -29.15 -6.62
N SER A 51 24.97 -29.76 -5.91
CA SER A 51 24.82 -29.94 -4.45
C SER A 51 26.09 -29.74 -3.64
N ASN A 52 25.99 -29.08 -2.48
CA ASN A 52 27.13 -28.82 -1.60
C ASN A 52 28.30 -28.14 -2.36
N LEU A 53 27.99 -27.08 -3.10
CA LEU A 53 28.96 -26.35 -3.92
C LEU A 53 29.25 -24.98 -3.32
N THR A 54 30.47 -24.50 -3.49
CA THR A 54 30.86 -23.12 -3.12
C THR A 54 31.50 -22.43 -4.31
N PHE A 55 30.93 -21.30 -4.71
CA PHE A 55 31.45 -20.39 -5.73
C PHE A 55 31.91 -19.12 -5.03
N THR A 56 33.20 -18.80 -5.10
CA THR A 56 33.77 -17.59 -4.47
C THR A 56 34.45 -16.73 -5.52
N LYS A 57 34.05 -15.47 -5.65
CA LYS A 57 34.61 -14.52 -6.62
C LYS A 57 34.61 -15.08 -8.05
N CYS A 58 33.51 -15.75 -8.42
CA CYS A 58 33.29 -16.20 -9.80
C CYS A 58 32.66 -15.06 -10.60
N ILE A 59 33.39 -14.54 -11.60
CA ILE A 59 33.06 -13.28 -12.25
C ILE A 59 32.92 -13.48 -13.74
N SER A 60 31.79 -13.10 -14.32
CA SER A 60 31.72 -12.94 -15.77
C SER A 60 31.99 -11.48 -16.13
N LEU A 61 33.07 -11.23 -16.87
CA LEU A 61 33.49 -9.88 -17.24
C LEU A 61 32.74 -9.40 -18.48
N ASP A 62 32.60 -8.08 -18.55
CA ASP A 62 31.99 -7.33 -19.64
C ASP A 62 32.74 -7.61 -20.96
N THR A 63 32.05 -8.22 -21.94
CA THR A 63 32.42 -8.12 -23.35
C THR A 63 31.20 -7.76 -24.20
N THR A 64 31.41 -6.90 -25.20
CA THR A 64 30.36 -6.23 -25.97
C THR A 64 29.38 -7.22 -26.65
N GLY A 65 28.07 -7.03 -26.47
CA GLY A 65 27.01 -7.73 -27.20
C GLY A 65 26.60 -9.10 -26.66
N LYS A 66 26.94 -9.42 -25.42
CA LYS A 66 26.76 -10.76 -24.82
C LYS A 66 26.06 -10.70 -23.45
N THR A 67 25.50 -11.83 -23.01
CA THR A 67 24.68 -11.97 -21.79
C THR A 67 25.37 -12.88 -20.78
N TYR A 68 25.38 -12.50 -19.49
CA TYR A 68 26.21 -13.17 -18.48
C TYR A 68 25.51 -13.37 -17.14
N GLY A 69 25.44 -14.63 -16.69
CA GLY A 69 25.35 -14.98 -15.28
C GLY A 69 26.74 -14.94 -14.64
N GLY A 70 26.87 -14.65 -13.34
CA GLY A 70 28.20 -14.57 -12.72
C GLY A 70 28.93 -15.91 -12.65
N ALA A 71 28.39 -16.88 -11.88
CA ALA A 71 28.97 -18.21 -11.76
C ALA A 71 28.30 -19.22 -12.69
N ILE A 72 26.97 -19.20 -12.76
CA ILE A 72 26.16 -20.19 -13.47
C ILE A 72 25.16 -19.50 -14.38
N GLN A 73 25.03 -20.00 -15.61
CA GLN A 73 23.98 -19.63 -16.53
C GLN A 73 23.38 -20.87 -17.19
N LEU A 74 22.06 -21.03 -17.08
CA LEU A 74 21.34 -22.19 -17.61
C LEU A 74 20.15 -21.76 -18.48
N TYR A 75 20.05 -22.37 -19.65
CA TYR A 75 18.89 -22.37 -20.52
C TYR A 75 18.31 -23.79 -20.53
N THR A 76 17.07 -23.91 -20.07
CA THR A 76 16.40 -25.20 -19.86
C THR A 76 15.07 -25.24 -20.61
N SER A 77 14.80 -26.37 -21.28
CA SER A 77 13.55 -26.67 -21.98
C SER A 77 13.16 -28.13 -21.69
N GLY A 78 12.07 -28.36 -20.95
CA GLY A 78 11.67 -29.70 -20.49
C GLY A 78 12.66 -30.41 -19.56
N VAL A 79 13.43 -29.68 -18.72
CA VAL A 79 14.46 -30.25 -17.84
C VAL A 79 14.26 -29.83 -16.38
N GLY A 80 14.49 -30.75 -15.44
CA GLY A 80 14.55 -30.45 -14.00
C GLY A 80 15.96 -30.05 -13.55
N VAL A 81 16.06 -29.00 -12.75
CA VAL A 81 17.32 -28.50 -12.17
C VAL A 81 17.20 -28.34 -10.65
N ASP A 82 18.00 -29.10 -9.92
CA ASP A 82 18.04 -29.07 -8.45
C ASP A 82 19.33 -28.41 -7.98
N ILE A 83 19.23 -27.30 -7.24
CA ILE A 83 20.35 -26.59 -6.63
C ILE A 83 20.18 -26.61 -5.11
N ASN A 84 20.96 -27.45 -4.43
CA ASN A 84 20.79 -27.72 -3.01
C ASN A 84 22.07 -27.45 -2.21
N ASN A 85 21.98 -26.72 -1.09
CA ASN A 85 23.12 -26.37 -0.24
C ASN A 85 24.29 -25.75 -1.04
N VAL A 86 24.00 -24.75 -1.87
CA VAL A 86 25.01 -24.08 -2.70
C VAL A 86 25.27 -22.67 -2.19
N GLN A 87 26.54 -22.26 -2.16
CA GLN A 87 26.94 -20.92 -1.76
C GLN A 87 27.54 -20.15 -2.95
N PHE A 88 27.03 -18.96 -3.21
CA PHE A 88 27.58 -17.97 -4.12
C PHE A 88 28.08 -16.79 -3.29
N LYS A 89 29.40 -16.58 -3.27
CA LYS A 89 30.07 -15.56 -2.45
C LYS A 89 30.83 -14.61 -3.35
N GLN A 90 30.46 -13.33 -3.32
CA GLN A 90 31.12 -12.28 -4.11
C GLN A 90 31.15 -12.58 -5.62
N CYS A 91 30.19 -13.36 -6.12
CA CYS A 91 30.06 -13.62 -7.56
C CYS A 91 29.51 -12.38 -8.25
N SER A 92 29.93 -12.15 -9.50
CA SER A 92 29.51 -10.96 -10.24
C SER A 92 29.19 -11.25 -11.71
N GLY A 93 28.07 -10.72 -12.18
CA GLY A 93 27.68 -10.69 -13.59
C GLY A 93 27.82 -9.28 -14.14
N LEU A 94 28.92 -8.99 -14.85
CA LEU A 94 29.15 -7.70 -15.51
C LEU A 94 28.66 -7.75 -16.96
N ASN A 95 28.12 -6.65 -17.46
CA ASN A 95 27.39 -6.64 -18.72
C ASN A 95 27.93 -5.63 -19.75
N GLY A 96 28.40 -6.17 -20.87
CA GLY A 96 28.83 -5.45 -22.07
C GLY A 96 27.74 -5.12 -23.07
N GLY A 97 26.62 -4.58 -22.62
CA GLY A 97 25.60 -4.02 -23.52
C GLY A 97 24.45 -4.96 -23.92
N GLY A 98 24.27 -6.11 -23.26
CA GLY A 98 23.02 -6.88 -23.28
C GLY A 98 22.00 -6.44 -22.21
N ILE A 99 20.79 -7.00 -22.19
CA ILE A 99 19.67 -6.61 -21.29
C ILE A 99 19.45 -7.62 -20.13
N GLN A 100 20.32 -8.62 -19.93
CA GLN A 100 20.09 -9.67 -18.92
C GLN A 100 21.35 -9.90 -18.08
N SER A 101 21.21 -9.99 -16.76
CA SER A 101 22.31 -10.36 -15.85
C SER A 101 21.75 -10.93 -14.56
N GLY A 102 22.49 -11.86 -13.94
CA GLY A 102 22.29 -12.33 -12.58
C GLY A 102 23.65 -12.55 -11.92
N GLY A 103 23.90 -11.97 -10.74
CA GLY A 103 25.27 -11.86 -10.23
C GLY A 103 25.90 -13.16 -9.74
N GLY A 104 25.10 -14.10 -9.24
CA GLY A 104 25.52 -15.49 -9.00
C GLY A 104 24.97 -16.44 -10.07
N LEU A 105 23.66 -16.35 -10.30
CA LEU A 105 22.90 -17.33 -11.09
C LEU A 105 22.01 -16.64 -12.13
N HIS A 106 22.02 -17.16 -13.36
CA HIS A 106 21.12 -16.76 -14.44
C HIS A 106 20.36 -17.98 -14.96
N LEU A 107 19.02 -17.93 -14.91
CA LEU A 107 18.12 -18.99 -15.38
C LEU A 107 17.20 -18.51 -16.50
N ASN A 108 17.10 -19.30 -17.57
CA ASN A 108 15.99 -19.29 -18.51
C ASN A 108 15.27 -20.65 -18.41
N ILE A 109 14.03 -20.63 -17.95
CA ILE A 109 13.23 -21.81 -17.60
C ILE A 109 12.03 -21.86 -18.53
N ASN A 110 12.09 -22.75 -19.53
CA ASN A 110 11.11 -22.86 -20.60
C ASN A 110 10.52 -24.27 -20.70
N ASP A 111 9.43 -24.39 -21.44
CA ASP A 111 8.79 -25.65 -21.84
C ASP A 111 8.63 -26.63 -20.68
N TYR A 112 7.94 -26.19 -19.62
CA TYR A 112 7.69 -26.97 -18.41
C TYR A 112 8.93 -27.42 -17.64
N SER A 113 10.09 -26.80 -17.86
CA SER A 113 11.27 -26.99 -17.00
C SER A 113 10.99 -26.56 -15.56
N SER A 114 11.65 -27.19 -14.60
CA SER A 114 11.61 -26.80 -13.20
C SER A 114 13.01 -26.48 -12.70
N CYS A 115 13.13 -25.46 -11.86
CA CYS A 115 14.35 -25.20 -11.11
C CYS A 115 14.03 -24.96 -9.63
N GLU A 116 14.70 -25.70 -8.76
CA GLU A 116 14.53 -25.63 -7.31
C GLU A 116 15.83 -25.16 -6.65
N LEU A 117 15.73 -24.12 -5.82
CA LEU A 117 16.80 -23.59 -4.99
C LEU A 117 16.47 -23.87 -3.54
N ASP A 118 17.22 -24.79 -2.93
CA ASP A 118 17.01 -25.27 -1.58
C ASP A 118 18.25 -25.03 -0.72
N ASN A 119 18.10 -24.23 0.35
CA ASN A 119 19.18 -23.81 1.26
C ASN A 119 20.37 -23.20 0.50
N VAL A 120 20.10 -22.33 -0.46
CA VAL A 120 21.12 -21.65 -1.25
C VAL A 120 21.51 -20.34 -0.57
N GLU A 121 22.80 -19.98 -0.58
CA GLU A 121 23.29 -18.72 -0.03
C GLU A 121 23.84 -17.86 -1.16
N PHE A 122 23.35 -16.63 -1.28
CA PHE A 122 23.95 -15.57 -2.08
C PHE A 122 24.46 -14.49 -1.12
N ASP A 123 25.77 -14.32 -1.06
CA ASP A 123 26.44 -13.36 -0.16
C ASP A 123 27.31 -12.40 -0.97
N CYS A 124 27.01 -11.11 -0.86
CA CYS A 124 27.71 -10.03 -1.55
C CYS A 124 27.77 -10.23 -3.08
N CYS A 125 26.78 -10.90 -3.69
CA CYS A 125 26.70 -11.08 -5.14
C CYS A 125 26.21 -9.80 -5.82
N ASN A 126 26.79 -9.48 -6.97
CA ASN A 126 26.48 -8.23 -7.66
C ASN A 126 26.21 -8.39 -9.15
N ALA A 127 25.30 -7.58 -9.69
CA ALA A 127 25.05 -7.49 -11.13
C ALA A 127 25.06 -6.03 -11.57
N GLN A 128 25.26 -5.73 -12.85
CA GLN A 128 25.22 -4.34 -13.32
C GLN A 128 23.81 -3.79 -13.56
N LEU A 129 22.85 -4.66 -13.86
CA LEU A 129 21.50 -4.26 -14.26
C LEU A 129 20.43 -4.95 -13.42
N PHE A 130 20.46 -6.28 -13.37
CA PHE A 130 19.34 -7.05 -12.89
C PHE A 130 19.82 -8.14 -11.94
N GLY A 131 19.07 -8.41 -10.87
CA GLY A 131 19.24 -9.62 -10.08
C GLY A 131 20.65 -9.81 -9.50
N GLY A 132 21.05 -8.99 -8.52
CA GLY A 132 22.41 -9.04 -7.96
C GLY A 132 22.84 -10.42 -7.47
N GLY A 133 21.92 -11.26 -6.99
CA GLY A 133 22.14 -12.69 -6.77
C GLY A 133 21.64 -13.56 -7.94
N LEU A 134 20.38 -13.39 -8.34
CA LEU A 134 19.68 -14.25 -9.28
C LEU A 134 18.89 -13.45 -10.31
N PHE A 135 18.99 -13.86 -11.57
CA PHE A 135 18.04 -13.46 -12.60
C PHE A 135 17.35 -14.67 -13.21
N GLY A 136 16.03 -14.56 -13.39
CA GLY A 136 15.19 -15.62 -13.93
C GLY A 136 14.23 -15.10 -15.00
N ASN A 137 14.18 -15.80 -16.13
CA ASN A 137 13.16 -15.62 -17.16
C ASN A 137 12.40 -16.94 -17.31
N ILE A 138 11.09 -16.90 -17.04
CA ILE A 138 10.23 -18.08 -16.92
C ILE A 138 9.12 -18.00 -17.97
N SER A 139 9.02 -19.01 -18.82
CA SER A 139 7.98 -19.07 -19.84
C SER A 139 7.57 -20.49 -20.22
N SER A 140 6.51 -20.64 -21.02
CA SER A 140 5.99 -21.90 -21.53
C SER A 140 5.78 -22.96 -20.44
N GLY A 141 5.18 -22.57 -19.30
CA GLY A 141 4.92 -23.49 -18.18
C GLY A 141 6.10 -23.74 -17.25
N GLY A 142 7.21 -23.02 -17.41
CA GLY A 142 8.38 -23.13 -16.54
C GLY A 142 8.06 -22.80 -15.08
N THR A 143 8.80 -23.39 -14.15
CA THR A 143 8.63 -23.13 -12.70
C THR A 143 9.97 -22.88 -12.02
N LEU A 144 10.05 -21.80 -11.24
CA LEU A 144 11.15 -21.53 -10.33
C LEU A 144 10.65 -21.53 -8.89
N THR A 145 11.25 -22.37 -8.05
CA THR A 145 10.95 -22.48 -6.62
C THR A 145 12.19 -22.16 -5.80
N ILE A 146 12.06 -21.25 -4.85
CA ILE A 146 13.08 -20.91 -3.85
C ILE A 146 12.51 -21.25 -2.48
N MET A 147 13.23 -22.04 -1.70
CA MET A 147 12.68 -22.61 -0.47
C MET A 147 13.66 -22.77 0.69
N ASN A 148 13.09 -23.15 1.83
CA ASN A 148 13.77 -23.44 3.09
C ASN A 148 14.61 -22.25 3.59
N THR A 149 15.88 -22.45 3.93
CA THR A 149 16.72 -21.38 4.53
C THR A 149 17.57 -20.68 3.47
N THR A 150 17.05 -20.51 2.26
CA THR A 150 17.76 -19.77 1.20
C THR A 150 17.93 -18.30 1.60
N THR A 151 19.13 -17.74 1.43
CA THR A 151 19.42 -16.36 1.86
C THR A 151 20.07 -15.53 0.77
N PHE A 152 19.67 -14.27 0.68
CA PHE A 152 20.33 -13.23 -0.11
C PHE A 152 20.80 -12.13 0.84
N THR A 153 22.11 -12.02 1.01
CA THR A 153 22.73 -11.08 1.95
C THR A 153 23.62 -10.11 1.18
N SER A 154 23.40 -8.82 1.38
CA SER A 154 24.20 -7.74 0.77
C SER A 154 24.35 -7.87 -0.75
N CYS A 155 23.37 -8.47 -1.42
CA CYS A 155 23.36 -8.57 -2.88
C CYS A 155 22.95 -7.23 -3.48
N SER A 156 23.58 -6.84 -4.58
CA SER A 156 23.27 -5.53 -5.16
C SER A 156 23.35 -5.44 -6.69
N CYS A 157 22.63 -4.45 -7.22
CA CYS A 157 22.85 -3.97 -8.57
C CYS A 157 23.77 -2.73 -8.56
N VAL A 158 24.83 -2.73 -9.38
CA VAL A 158 25.90 -1.70 -9.43
C VAL A 158 26.28 -1.37 -10.88
N GLY A 159 25.49 -0.53 -11.55
CA GLY A 159 25.74 -0.06 -12.92
C GLY A 159 25.68 1.46 -13.06
N SER A 160 26.84 2.12 -13.24
CA SER A 160 26.89 3.57 -13.46
C SER A 160 26.14 3.97 -14.74
N GLY A 161 25.23 4.95 -14.64
CA GLY A 161 24.44 5.45 -15.78
C GLY A 161 23.44 4.45 -16.37
N LYS A 162 23.21 3.31 -15.70
CA LYS A 162 22.28 2.26 -16.15
C LYS A 162 21.06 2.21 -15.23
N TYR A 163 19.96 1.70 -15.79
CA TYR A 163 18.73 1.40 -15.05
C TYR A 163 18.80 0.00 -14.44
N GLN A 164 18.45 -0.15 -13.17
CA GLN A 164 18.76 -1.33 -12.36
C GLN A 164 17.58 -1.81 -11.53
N GLU A 165 17.40 -3.13 -11.45
CA GLU A 165 16.29 -3.73 -10.72
C GLU A 165 16.68 -5.01 -9.98
N GLY A 166 16.14 -5.21 -8.78
CA GLY A 166 16.25 -6.48 -8.06
C GLY A 166 17.64 -6.73 -7.48
N GLY A 167 17.99 -6.09 -6.38
CA GLY A 167 19.32 -6.23 -5.78
C GLY A 167 19.67 -7.67 -5.37
N GLY A 168 18.70 -8.45 -4.94
CA GLY A 168 18.82 -9.90 -4.77
C GLY A 168 18.36 -10.66 -6.01
N ILE A 169 17.10 -10.47 -6.42
CA ILE A 169 16.47 -11.23 -7.50
C ILE A 169 15.76 -10.30 -8.48
N ASN A 170 15.90 -10.58 -9.79
CA ASN A 170 14.99 -10.07 -10.81
C ASN A 170 14.34 -11.22 -11.59
N ILE A 171 13.00 -11.28 -11.60
CA ILE A 171 12.21 -12.32 -12.29
C ILE A 171 11.29 -11.71 -13.35
N ILE A 172 11.26 -12.34 -14.52
CA ILE A 172 10.30 -12.08 -15.59
C ILE A 172 9.50 -13.37 -15.86
N ILE A 173 8.16 -13.27 -15.88
CA ILE A 173 7.24 -14.39 -16.12
C ILE A 173 6.26 -14.01 -17.22
N LYS A 174 6.15 -14.83 -18.27
CA LYS A 174 5.55 -14.41 -19.56
C LYS A 174 4.24 -15.09 -19.93
N ASP A 175 3.71 -15.99 -19.10
CA ASP A 175 2.47 -16.71 -19.38
C ASP A 175 1.85 -17.29 -18.10
N GLY A 176 0.58 -17.68 -18.18
CA GLY A 176 -0.20 -18.17 -17.05
C GLY A 176 -0.01 -19.64 -16.68
N ASN A 177 0.77 -20.41 -17.45
CA ASN A 177 1.20 -21.73 -17.01
C ASN A 177 2.48 -21.65 -16.17
N SER A 178 3.26 -20.58 -16.35
CA SER A 178 4.52 -20.35 -15.66
C SER A 178 4.34 -19.86 -14.22
N LYS A 179 5.27 -20.27 -13.34
CA LYS A 179 5.19 -20.03 -11.89
C LYS A 179 6.50 -19.55 -11.31
N PHE A 180 6.42 -18.58 -10.40
CA PHE A 180 7.50 -18.22 -9.49
C PHE A 180 7.04 -18.37 -8.04
N GLN A 181 7.82 -19.09 -7.24
CA GLN A 181 7.49 -19.38 -5.86
C GLN A 181 8.69 -19.10 -4.95
N ILE A 182 8.49 -18.30 -3.92
CA ILE A 182 9.43 -18.15 -2.81
C ILE A 182 8.70 -18.59 -1.54
N ASN A 183 9.27 -19.55 -0.82
CA ASN A 183 8.66 -20.08 0.40
C ASN A 183 9.71 -20.44 1.46
N GLY A 184 9.25 -20.95 2.59
CA GLY A 184 10.09 -21.29 3.73
C GLY A 184 10.69 -20.05 4.39
N LEU A 185 11.68 -20.24 5.26
CA LEU A 185 12.42 -19.18 5.95
C LEU A 185 13.42 -18.44 5.02
N THR A 186 13.05 -18.24 3.75
CA THR A 186 13.88 -17.50 2.80
C THR A 186 14.01 -16.05 3.27
N SER A 187 15.22 -15.49 3.21
CA SER A 187 15.46 -14.13 3.69
C SER A 187 16.30 -13.26 2.75
N PHE A 188 15.98 -11.98 2.72
CA PHE A 188 16.70 -10.93 2.02
C PHE A 188 17.19 -9.91 3.04
N ASN A 189 18.51 -9.75 3.16
CA ASN A 189 19.12 -8.89 4.17
C ASN A 189 20.07 -7.90 3.51
N ASN A 190 19.86 -6.61 3.73
CA ASN A 190 20.72 -5.54 3.21
C ASN A 190 20.88 -5.54 1.68
N CYS A 191 19.90 -6.06 0.94
CA CYS A 191 19.95 -6.04 -0.52
C CYS A 191 19.62 -4.65 -1.06
N THR A 192 20.34 -4.22 -2.10
CA THR A 192 20.17 -2.88 -2.66
C THR A 192 20.10 -2.89 -4.19
N SER A 193 19.23 -2.03 -4.72
CA SER A 193 19.20 -1.72 -6.16
C SER A 193 19.16 -0.21 -6.32
N LYS A 194 19.65 0.32 -7.43
CA LYS A 194 19.49 1.75 -7.70
C LYS A 194 18.01 2.08 -7.92
N ASP A 195 17.39 1.55 -8.96
CA ASP A 195 16.08 2.07 -9.40
C ASP A 195 14.92 1.34 -8.72
N LEU A 196 14.70 0.05 -8.98
CA LEU A 196 13.53 -0.67 -8.42
C LEU A 196 13.90 -1.97 -7.68
N GLY A 197 13.10 -2.33 -6.68
CA GLY A 197 13.16 -3.63 -6.01
C GLY A 197 14.48 -3.85 -5.30
N GLY A 198 14.68 -3.25 -4.13
CA GLY A 198 15.96 -3.34 -3.42
C GLY A 198 16.40 -4.78 -3.15
N ALA A 199 15.47 -5.66 -2.79
CA ALA A 199 15.72 -7.10 -2.77
C ALA A 199 15.19 -7.81 -4.03
N VAL A 200 13.92 -7.64 -4.35
CA VAL A 200 13.26 -8.43 -5.38
C VAL A 200 12.53 -7.53 -6.37
N ASN A 201 12.71 -7.80 -7.65
CA ASN A 201 11.92 -7.22 -8.74
C ASN A 201 11.19 -8.34 -9.49
N ILE A 202 9.90 -8.12 -9.78
CA ILE A 202 9.05 -9.10 -10.48
C ILE A 202 8.28 -8.40 -11.59
N ASN A 203 8.33 -8.96 -12.79
CA ASN A 203 7.45 -8.58 -13.90
C ASN A 203 6.66 -9.81 -14.36
N GLY A 204 5.35 -9.82 -14.11
CA GLY A 204 4.46 -10.91 -14.47
C GLY A 204 3.41 -10.48 -15.50
N SER A 205 3.19 -11.30 -16.53
CA SER A 205 2.21 -11.04 -17.57
C SER A 205 1.43 -12.29 -18.00
N LEU A 206 0.36 -12.08 -18.76
CA LEU A 206 -0.44 -13.12 -19.42
C LEU A 206 -0.91 -14.27 -18.49
N GLY A 207 -1.32 -13.94 -17.26
CA GLY A 207 -1.80 -14.92 -16.28
C GLY A 207 -0.75 -15.42 -15.29
N ALA A 208 0.48 -14.91 -15.35
CA ALA A 208 1.59 -15.36 -14.50
C ALA A 208 1.22 -15.51 -13.02
N MET A 209 1.63 -16.63 -12.41
CA MET A 209 1.36 -16.92 -11.00
C MET A 209 2.62 -16.72 -10.14
N ILE A 210 2.52 -15.82 -9.17
CA ILE A 210 3.59 -15.50 -8.24
C ILE A 210 3.13 -15.76 -6.80
N ASN A 211 3.90 -16.56 -6.05
CA ASN A 211 3.60 -16.87 -4.66
C ASN A 211 4.81 -16.57 -3.77
N ILE A 212 4.64 -15.74 -2.75
CA ILE A 212 5.64 -15.42 -1.74
C ILE A 212 5.07 -15.78 -0.37
N LYS A 213 5.74 -16.67 0.36
CA LYS A 213 5.23 -17.29 1.59
C LYS A 213 6.31 -17.36 2.68
N SER A 214 6.02 -16.87 3.88
CA SER A 214 6.95 -16.97 5.03
C SER A 214 8.34 -16.36 4.83
N VAL A 215 8.45 -15.37 3.94
CA VAL A 215 9.71 -14.72 3.55
C VAL A 215 9.97 -13.47 4.39
N SER A 216 11.24 -13.18 4.70
CA SER A 216 11.64 -11.92 5.32
C SER A 216 12.46 -11.01 4.40
N PHE A 217 12.16 -9.71 4.44
CA PHE A 217 12.89 -8.64 3.80
C PHE A 217 13.35 -7.66 4.88
N THR A 218 14.66 -7.56 5.10
CA THR A 218 15.23 -6.75 6.18
C THR A 218 16.23 -5.76 5.61
N ASN A 219 16.02 -4.47 5.93
CA ASN A 219 16.93 -3.38 5.59
C ASN A 219 17.30 -3.31 4.09
N CYS A 220 16.34 -3.63 3.23
CA CYS A 220 16.53 -3.56 1.77
C CYS A 220 16.17 -2.17 1.24
N SER A 221 16.86 -1.69 0.20
CA SER A 221 16.70 -0.32 -0.28
C SER A 221 16.79 -0.18 -1.80
N SER A 222 15.96 0.70 -2.36
CA SER A 222 16.02 1.16 -3.75
C SER A 222 15.39 2.55 -3.91
N GLU A 223 15.42 3.14 -5.10
CA GLU A 223 14.67 4.35 -5.38
C GLU A 223 13.16 4.12 -5.28
N GLY A 224 12.63 2.96 -5.67
CA GLY A 224 11.23 2.53 -5.43
C GLY A 224 11.10 1.04 -5.12
N GLY A 225 10.18 0.68 -4.22
CA GLY A 225 10.00 -0.71 -3.78
C GLY A 225 11.21 -1.26 -3.01
N GLY A 226 11.51 -0.70 -1.84
CA GLY A 226 12.75 -0.98 -1.10
C GLY A 226 12.98 -2.46 -0.80
N GLY A 227 11.94 -3.19 -0.42
CA GLY A 227 11.99 -4.66 -0.36
C GLY A 227 11.65 -5.28 -1.71
N LEU A 228 10.41 -5.08 -2.15
CA LEU A 228 9.85 -5.70 -3.34
C LEU A 228 9.29 -4.65 -4.29
N ASN A 229 9.63 -4.75 -5.57
CA ASN A 229 8.92 -4.09 -6.66
C ASN A 229 8.23 -5.13 -7.54
N THR A 230 6.99 -4.87 -7.93
CA THR A 230 6.26 -5.74 -8.85
C THR A 230 5.49 -4.92 -9.90
N ILE A 231 5.52 -5.43 -11.13
CA ILE A 231 4.62 -5.02 -12.21
C ILE A 231 3.77 -6.24 -12.58
N LEU A 232 2.45 -6.09 -12.46
CA LEU A 232 1.48 -7.14 -12.79
C LEU A 232 0.66 -6.67 -13.98
N GLN A 233 0.87 -7.33 -15.11
CA GLN A 233 0.14 -7.09 -16.36
C GLN A 233 -1.02 -8.09 -16.49
N THR A 234 -1.55 -8.26 -17.71
CA THR A 234 -2.82 -8.93 -17.98
C THR A 234 -2.94 -10.27 -17.25
N GLY A 235 -3.91 -10.39 -16.35
CA GLY A 235 -4.20 -11.61 -15.60
C GLY A 235 -3.14 -12.07 -14.58
N ALA A 236 -2.02 -11.37 -14.43
CA ALA A 236 -0.97 -11.78 -13.49
C ALA A 236 -1.44 -11.66 -12.02
N ILE A 237 -1.03 -12.62 -11.18
CA ILE A 237 -1.47 -12.72 -9.79
C ILE A 237 -0.26 -12.82 -8.88
N LEU A 238 -0.19 -11.91 -7.90
CA LEU A 238 0.77 -12.00 -6.79
C LEU A 238 0.05 -12.33 -5.48
N ASN A 239 0.46 -13.43 -4.85
CA ASN A 239 0.03 -13.84 -3.52
C ASN A 239 1.18 -13.68 -2.52
N ILE A 240 0.98 -12.83 -1.51
CA ILE A 240 1.86 -12.66 -0.35
C ILE A 240 1.13 -13.19 0.87
N THR A 241 1.56 -14.32 1.42
CA THR A 241 0.79 -15.06 2.45
C THR A 241 1.70 -15.69 3.50
N GLU A 242 1.12 -16.24 4.58
CA GLU A 242 1.87 -17.03 5.57
C GLU A 242 3.06 -16.26 6.21
N ALA A 243 2.81 -15.05 6.72
CA ALA A 243 3.77 -14.20 7.44
C ALA A 243 4.97 -13.73 6.61
N VAL A 244 4.73 -12.98 5.53
CA VAL A 244 5.80 -12.28 4.82
C VAL A 244 6.09 -10.94 5.51
N ASN A 245 7.34 -10.73 5.92
CA ASN A 245 7.72 -9.60 6.76
C ASN A 245 8.66 -8.64 6.04
N PHE A 246 8.30 -7.36 6.00
CA PHE A 246 9.13 -6.26 5.52
C PHE A 246 9.52 -5.40 6.71
N THR A 247 10.81 -5.35 7.03
CA THR A 247 11.34 -4.63 8.19
C THR A 247 12.44 -3.68 7.75
N LEU A 248 12.32 -2.40 8.11
CA LEU A 248 13.31 -1.35 7.80
C LEU A 248 13.58 -1.18 6.29
N CYS A 249 12.66 -1.62 5.43
CA CYS A 249 12.80 -1.43 3.99
C CYS A 249 12.60 0.04 3.60
N LYS A 250 13.39 0.53 2.64
CA LYS A 250 13.40 1.95 2.29
C LYS A 250 13.32 2.22 0.79
N SER A 251 12.46 3.14 0.41
CA SER A 251 12.43 3.80 -0.90
C SER A 251 13.08 5.18 -0.77
N THR A 252 14.12 5.48 -1.55
CA THR A 252 14.96 6.68 -1.36
C THR A 252 14.47 7.92 -2.10
N SER A 253 13.77 7.75 -3.24
CA SER A 253 13.33 8.89 -4.07
C SER A 253 11.92 8.73 -4.69
N GLN A 254 11.37 7.51 -4.71
CA GLN A 254 10.05 7.20 -5.28
C GLN A 254 9.12 6.62 -4.20
N ASN A 255 8.24 5.67 -4.56
CA ASN A 255 7.16 5.19 -3.71
C ASN A 255 7.38 3.74 -3.24
N GLY A 256 6.73 3.35 -2.14
CA GLY A 256 6.72 1.98 -1.65
C GLY A 256 8.01 1.63 -0.90
N GLY A 257 8.08 1.94 0.39
CA GLY A 257 9.27 1.62 1.20
C GLY A 257 9.48 0.10 1.36
N GLY A 258 8.42 -0.64 1.68
CA GLY A 258 8.43 -2.10 1.67
C GLY A 258 8.13 -2.69 0.29
N LEU A 259 6.95 -2.36 -0.24
CA LEU A 259 6.43 -2.89 -1.50
C LEU A 259 5.99 -1.75 -2.44
N ARG A 260 6.38 -1.83 -3.70
CA ARG A 260 5.79 -1.06 -4.80
C ARG A 260 5.09 -1.99 -5.77
N ALA A 261 3.77 -1.87 -5.91
CA ALA A 261 2.95 -2.70 -6.78
C ALA A 261 2.25 -1.86 -7.85
N ILE A 262 2.52 -2.20 -9.11
CA ILE A 262 1.96 -1.53 -10.28
C ILE A 262 1.14 -2.54 -11.09
N LEU A 263 -0.17 -2.34 -11.13
CA LEU A 263 -1.14 -3.17 -11.84
C LEU A 263 -1.68 -2.35 -13.02
N THR A 264 -1.29 -2.70 -14.25
CA THR A 264 -1.51 -1.82 -15.43
C THR A 264 -2.49 -2.34 -16.44
N GLU A 265 -2.94 -3.59 -16.30
CA GLU A 265 -3.72 -4.29 -17.33
C GLU A 265 -4.87 -5.10 -16.71
N PRO A 266 -5.92 -5.40 -17.50
CA PRO A 266 -7.10 -6.11 -17.03
C PRO A 266 -6.78 -7.42 -16.32
N SER A 267 -7.61 -7.75 -15.34
CA SER A 267 -7.56 -9.03 -14.62
C SER A 267 -6.34 -9.26 -13.71
N SER A 268 -5.39 -8.33 -13.63
CA SER A 268 -4.28 -8.38 -12.68
C SER A 268 -4.80 -8.33 -11.23
N SER A 269 -4.15 -9.05 -10.31
CA SER A 269 -4.58 -9.15 -8.91
C SER A 269 -3.43 -9.20 -7.92
N LEU A 270 -3.64 -8.60 -6.74
CA LEU A 270 -2.70 -8.63 -5.62
C LEU A 270 -3.43 -9.05 -4.34
N TYR A 271 -2.93 -10.10 -3.69
CA TYR A 271 -3.44 -10.59 -2.42
C TYR A 271 -2.33 -10.55 -1.37
N ILE A 272 -2.58 -9.88 -0.25
CA ILE A 272 -1.66 -9.81 0.89
C ILE A 272 -2.40 -10.26 2.14
N SER A 273 -1.95 -11.35 2.76
CA SER A 273 -2.60 -11.88 3.94
C SER A 273 -1.68 -12.70 4.85
N GLY A 274 -2.29 -13.40 5.81
CA GLY A 274 -1.62 -14.43 6.61
C GLY A 274 -0.70 -13.87 7.68
N SER A 275 -1.09 -12.79 8.37
CA SER A 275 -0.28 -12.14 9.41
C SER A 275 1.05 -11.58 8.91
N SER A 276 1.09 -11.16 7.64
CA SER A 276 2.23 -10.45 7.06
C SER A 276 2.43 -9.09 7.77
N ILE A 277 3.68 -8.65 7.91
CA ILE A 277 4.05 -7.45 8.69
C ILE A 277 4.85 -6.49 7.82
N PHE A 278 4.49 -5.20 7.86
CA PHE A 278 5.31 -4.09 7.39
C PHE A 278 5.68 -3.23 8.60
N SER A 279 6.94 -3.29 9.02
CA SER A 279 7.42 -2.59 10.22
C SER A 279 8.56 -1.64 9.86
N GLN A 280 8.40 -0.37 10.27
CA GLN A 280 9.41 0.67 10.09
C GLN A 280 9.86 0.87 8.63
N CYS A 281 8.98 0.57 7.68
CA CYS A 281 9.24 0.81 6.26
C CYS A 281 9.09 2.30 5.94
N LYS A 282 9.99 2.85 5.12
CA LYS A 282 10.09 4.31 4.92
C LYS A 282 10.19 4.73 3.46
N THR A 283 9.63 5.89 3.12
CA THR A 283 9.82 6.50 1.82
C THR A 283 9.80 8.03 1.83
N THR A 284 10.52 8.66 0.90
CA THR A 284 10.43 10.10 0.60
C THR A 284 9.28 10.45 -0.34
N GLY A 285 8.70 9.46 -1.02
CA GLY A 285 7.47 9.59 -1.79
C GLY A 285 6.25 9.22 -0.96
N GLN A 286 5.43 8.32 -1.52
CA GLN A 286 4.18 7.84 -0.94
C GLN A 286 4.24 6.34 -0.61
N GLY A 287 3.46 5.89 0.39
CA GLY A 287 3.37 4.47 0.74
C GLY A 287 4.62 3.95 1.44
N GLY A 288 4.83 4.32 2.71
CA GLY A 288 6.02 3.88 3.47
C GLY A 288 6.08 2.36 3.58
N GLY A 289 4.95 1.71 3.85
CA GLY A 289 4.81 0.26 3.72
C GLY A 289 4.63 -0.17 2.27
N ILE A 290 3.51 0.23 1.65
CA ILE A 290 3.07 -0.21 0.32
C ILE A 290 2.65 0.99 -0.52
N TYR A 291 3.11 1.03 -1.77
CA TYR A 291 2.52 1.86 -2.81
C TYR A 291 1.80 0.99 -3.84
N ILE A 292 0.58 1.35 -4.19
CA ILE A 292 -0.27 0.66 -5.15
C ILE A 292 -0.70 1.64 -6.24
N SER A 293 -0.40 1.32 -7.50
CA SER A 293 -1.02 1.98 -8.65
C SER A 293 -1.79 0.95 -9.44
N SER A 294 -3.09 1.16 -9.59
CA SER A 294 -4.00 0.16 -10.13
C SER A 294 -4.88 0.76 -11.21
N ASN A 295 -4.66 0.32 -12.44
CA ASN A 295 -5.48 0.60 -13.61
C ASN A 295 -6.12 -0.71 -14.09
N GLN A 296 -7.45 -0.77 -14.18
CA GLN A 296 -8.21 -1.94 -14.65
C GLN A 296 -7.96 -3.26 -13.89
N SER A 297 -7.37 -3.21 -12.69
CA SER A 297 -7.12 -4.41 -11.88
C SER A 297 -8.44 -5.09 -11.50
N LYS A 298 -8.41 -6.42 -11.34
CA LYS A 298 -9.60 -7.15 -10.88
C LYS A 298 -9.85 -6.92 -9.39
N ILE A 299 -8.88 -7.29 -8.56
CA ILE A 299 -9.01 -7.37 -7.11
C ILE A 299 -7.64 -7.06 -6.49
N ILE A 300 -7.64 -6.12 -5.55
CA ILE A 300 -6.56 -5.96 -4.57
C ILE A 300 -7.15 -6.16 -3.19
N ASN A 301 -6.66 -7.16 -2.46
CA ASN A 301 -7.16 -7.51 -1.14
C ASN A 301 -6.02 -7.60 -0.12
N ILE A 302 -6.18 -6.90 1.00
CA ILE A 302 -5.26 -6.89 2.13
C ILE A 302 -6.05 -7.33 3.36
N ASN A 303 -5.69 -8.47 3.95
CA ASN A 303 -6.46 -9.10 5.01
C ASN A 303 -5.55 -9.72 6.09
N LEU A 304 -5.76 -9.40 7.37
CA LEU A 304 -4.91 -9.84 8.48
C LEU A 304 -3.45 -9.41 8.30
N VAL A 305 -3.20 -8.13 8.05
CA VAL A 305 -1.85 -7.56 7.88
C VAL A 305 -1.57 -6.51 8.96
N ILE A 306 -0.33 -6.43 9.42
CA ILE A 306 0.10 -5.45 10.43
C ILE A 306 1.01 -4.42 9.77
N PHE A 307 0.68 -3.14 9.94
CA PHE A 307 1.51 -2.00 9.58
C PHE A 307 1.91 -1.26 10.86
N GLU A 308 3.22 -1.18 11.12
CA GLU A 308 3.74 -0.62 12.35
C GLU A 308 4.84 0.39 12.06
N ASN A 309 4.73 1.60 12.60
CA ASN A 309 5.77 2.64 12.47
C ASN A 309 6.18 2.94 11.00
N CYS A 310 5.30 2.71 10.03
CA CYS A 310 5.60 3.01 8.63
C CYS A 310 5.51 4.52 8.37
N GLU A 311 6.41 5.06 7.53
CA GLU A 311 6.60 6.50 7.36
C GLU A 311 6.71 6.89 5.87
N ALA A 312 5.95 7.90 5.46
CA ALA A 312 6.04 8.49 4.13
C ALA A 312 6.10 10.03 4.20
N VAL A 313 6.84 10.69 3.34
CA VAL A 313 6.86 12.16 3.32
C VAL A 313 5.61 12.73 2.63
N GLN A 314 5.18 12.18 1.50
CA GLN A 314 4.12 12.79 0.68
C GLN A 314 2.70 12.31 1.03
N GLY A 315 2.51 11.04 1.35
CA GLY A 315 1.19 10.50 1.68
C GLY A 315 1.20 9.01 1.97
N GLY A 316 0.30 8.54 2.85
CA GLY A 316 0.12 7.13 3.14
C GLY A 316 1.34 6.55 3.84
N GLY A 317 1.52 6.84 5.13
CA GLY A 317 2.67 6.32 5.89
C GLY A 317 2.76 4.80 5.81
N ALA A 318 1.63 4.10 5.87
CA ALA A 318 1.54 2.68 5.57
C ALA A 318 1.25 2.42 4.09
N ILE A 319 0.09 2.85 3.59
CA ILE A 319 -0.39 2.52 2.24
C ILE A 319 -0.68 3.81 1.47
N SER A 320 -0.16 3.94 0.26
CA SER A 320 -0.69 4.89 -0.72
C SER A 320 -1.25 4.12 -1.91
N THR A 321 -2.45 4.50 -2.35
CA THR A 321 -3.12 3.87 -3.49
C THR A 321 -3.64 4.89 -4.49
N LEU A 322 -3.39 4.62 -5.77
CA LEU A 322 -4.02 5.27 -6.91
C LEU A 322 -4.89 4.23 -7.63
N LEU A 323 -6.20 4.45 -7.64
CA LEU A 323 -7.17 3.57 -8.29
C LEU A 323 -7.81 4.29 -9.48
N THR A 324 -7.60 3.76 -10.69
CA THR A 324 -8.17 4.30 -11.93
C THR A 324 -8.84 3.20 -12.74
N ASP A 325 -9.78 3.57 -13.61
CA ASP A 325 -10.37 2.71 -14.64
C ASP A 325 -10.88 1.36 -14.09
N GLY A 326 -11.54 1.36 -12.92
CA GLY A 326 -12.04 0.14 -12.27
C GLY A 326 -11.12 -0.50 -11.25
N GLY A 327 -9.97 0.10 -10.94
CA GLY A 327 -9.09 -0.34 -9.85
C GLY A 327 -9.83 -0.45 -8.52
N SER A 328 -9.60 -1.55 -7.79
CA SER A 328 -10.30 -1.80 -6.52
C SER A 328 -9.36 -2.31 -5.43
N LEU A 329 -9.39 -1.63 -4.27
CA LEU A 329 -8.71 -2.04 -3.05
C LEU A 329 -9.72 -2.31 -1.95
N THR A 330 -9.65 -3.50 -1.37
CA THR A 330 -10.36 -3.86 -0.13
C THR A 330 -9.35 -4.21 0.96
N ILE A 331 -9.46 -3.54 2.10
CA ILE A 331 -8.70 -3.82 3.31
C ILE A 331 -9.67 -4.38 4.34
N GLU A 332 -9.39 -5.56 4.87
CA GLU A 332 -10.36 -6.26 5.70
C GLU A 332 -9.77 -7.07 6.86
N GLY A 333 -10.68 -7.68 7.62
CA GLY A 333 -10.34 -8.56 8.73
C GLY A 333 -9.76 -7.81 9.92
N LEU A 334 -8.76 -8.39 10.57
CA LEU A 334 -8.03 -7.82 11.71
C LEU A 334 -6.78 -7.04 11.28
N THR A 335 -6.83 -6.40 10.10
CA THR A 335 -5.71 -5.57 9.62
C THR A 335 -5.52 -4.39 10.59
N ASN A 336 -4.28 -4.11 10.99
CA ASN A 336 -3.97 -3.10 11.99
C ASN A 336 -2.89 -2.12 11.49
N PHE A 337 -3.13 -0.83 11.73
CA PHE A 337 -2.22 0.26 11.46
C PHE A 337 -1.88 0.92 12.80
N THR A 338 -0.63 0.83 13.22
CA THR A 338 -0.16 1.41 14.49
C THR A 338 0.98 2.39 14.19
N THR A 339 0.86 3.60 14.74
CA THR A 339 1.91 4.65 14.71
C THR A 339 2.44 4.97 13.31
N CYS A 340 1.64 4.74 12.27
CA CYS A 340 1.98 5.09 10.90
C CYS A 340 1.82 6.59 10.69
N LYS A 341 2.77 7.23 10.01
CA LYS A 341 2.78 8.69 9.90
C LYS A 341 3.19 9.25 8.55
N THR A 342 2.76 10.47 8.30
CA THR A 342 3.27 11.31 7.21
C THR A 342 3.97 12.56 7.74
N THR A 343 5.10 12.93 7.13
CA THR A 343 6.00 13.98 7.68
C THR A 343 6.23 15.18 6.77
N GLY A 344 5.76 15.17 5.52
CA GLY A 344 5.99 16.28 4.60
C GLY A 344 5.05 17.46 4.84
N ASP A 345 5.64 18.60 5.18
CA ASP A 345 4.98 19.91 5.32
C ASP A 345 5.42 20.92 4.24
N THR A 346 5.67 20.46 3.01
CA THR A 346 6.01 21.42 1.95
C THR A 346 4.72 22.09 1.46
N GLU A 347 4.66 23.42 1.55
CA GLU A 347 3.52 24.26 1.15
C GLU A 347 3.03 24.05 -0.29
N ALA A 348 3.82 23.36 -1.13
CA ALA A 348 3.53 23.15 -2.55
C ALA A 348 2.39 22.15 -2.84
N ASP A 349 2.05 21.23 -1.93
CA ASP A 349 1.00 20.22 -2.18
C ASP A 349 -0.12 20.28 -1.14
N ILE A 350 -1.27 20.79 -1.56
CA ILE A 350 -2.50 20.81 -0.78
C ILE A 350 -3.13 19.42 -0.58
N ASP A 351 -2.66 18.40 -1.31
CA ASP A 351 -3.20 17.03 -1.32
C ASP A 351 -2.24 16.02 -0.67
N ARG A 352 -1.73 16.36 0.53
CA ARG A 352 -0.92 15.44 1.36
C ARG A 352 -1.69 15.01 2.60
N GLY A 353 -1.46 13.79 3.07
CA GLY A 353 -2.18 13.29 4.22
C GLY A 353 -2.18 11.78 4.41
N GLY A 354 -2.99 11.34 5.37
CA GLY A 354 -3.27 9.95 5.64
C GLY A 354 -2.10 9.24 6.28
N GLY A 355 -1.86 9.51 7.58
CA GLY A 355 -0.76 8.92 8.33
C GLY A 355 -0.63 7.41 8.15
N ALA A 356 -1.75 6.70 8.05
CA ALA A 356 -1.80 5.33 7.58
C ALA A 356 -2.03 5.24 6.08
N ILE A 357 -3.17 5.74 5.57
CA ILE A 357 -3.63 5.48 4.21
C ILE A 357 -3.88 6.77 3.43
N TYR A 358 -3.28 6.86 2.25
CA TYR A 358 -3.62 7.85 1.23
C TYR A 358 -4.33 7.15 0.07
N ALA A 359 -5.57 7.54 -0.22
CA ALA A 359 -6.37 6.96 -1.30
C ALA A 359 -6.82 8.03 -2.30
N SER A 360 -6.37 7.89 -3.54
CA SER A 360 -6.83 8.70 -4.67
C SER A 360 -7.56 7.80 -5.66
N LEU A 361 -8.81 8.14 -5.97
CA LEU A 361 -9.65 7.36 -6.84
C LEU A 361 -10.20 8.20 -8.00
N TYR A 362 -10.08 7.67 -9.20
CA TYR A 362 -10.62 8.20 -10.44
C TYR A 362 -11.40 7.11 -11.18
N ASP A 363 -12.40 7.48 -11.98
CA ASP A 363 -13.34 6.58 -12.69
C ASP A 363 -14.46 5.95 -11.83
N ALA A 364 -15.63 5.76 -12.45
CA ALA A 364 -16.88 5.32 -11.82
C ALA A 364 -16.85 3.88 -11.31
N SER A 365 -15.95 3.07 -11.85
CA SER A 365 -15.84 1.66 -11.48
C SER A 365 -14.85 1.44 -10.32
N SER A 366 -14.08 2.46 -9.94
CA SER A 366 -13.04 2.36 -8.92
C SER A 366 -13.63 2.30 -7.50
N LYS A 367 -13.03 1.46 -6.64
CA LYS A 367 -13.56 1.17 -5.29
C LYS A 367 -12.49 1.12 -4.21
N PHE A 368 -12.73 1.79 -3.11
CA PHE A 368 -11.90 1.69 -1.89
C PHE A 368 -12.78 1.25 -0.71
N ARG A 369 -12.46 0.12 -0.10
CA ARG A 369 -13.25 -0.44 0.99
C ARG A 369 -12.39 -0.80 2.19
N ILE A 370 -12.88 -0.48 3.38
CA ILE A 370 -12.36 -0.95 4.66
C ILE A 370 -13.50 -1.71 5.33
N ILE A 371 -13.34 -3.02 5.54
CA ILE A 371 -14.43 -3.89 5.98
C ILE A 371 -14.01 -4.76 7.16
N GLY A 372 -14.84 -4.78 8.20
CA GLY A 372 -14.57 -5.54 9.41
C GLY A 372 -13.66 -4.77 10.36
N ASN A 373 -13.16 -5.46 11.40
CA ASN A 373 -12.47 -4.91 12.56
C ASN A 373 -11.05 -4.37 12.25
N VAL A 374 -10.91 -3.56 11.20
CA VAL A 374 -9.66 -2.88 10.83
C VAL A 374 -9.40 -1.76 11.84
N LYS A 375 -8.19 -1.70 12.38
CA LYS A 375 -7.80 -0.77 13.45
C LYS A 375 -6.77 0.24 12.96
N PHE A 376 -6.97 1.50 13.33
CA PHE A 376 -6.02 2.60 13.19
C PHE A 376 -5.72 3.17 14.58
N ASP A 377 -4.48 3.05 15.03
CA ASP A 377 -4.03 3.44 16.37
C ASP A 377 -2.87 4.43 16.27
N GLN A 378 -3.04 5.62 16.83
CA GLN A 378 -2.00 6.64 16.91
C GLN A 378 -1.37 6.99 15.56
N CYS A 379 -2.17 6.96 14.48
CA CYS A 379 -1.70 7.38 13.17
C CYS A 379 -1.66 8.90 13.07
N GLU A 380 -0.64 9.45 12.41
CA GLU A 380 -0.38 10.90 12.40
C GLU A 380 -0.18 11.46 11.00
N SER A 381 -0.79 12.62 10.71
CA SER A 381 -0.46 13.41 9.53
C SER A 381 -0.31 14.89 9.84
N ILE A 382 0.43 15.60 8.99
CA ILE A 382 0.56 17.06 9.13
C ILE A 382 -0.64 17.76 8.46
N ASN A 383 -0.99 17.36 7.24
CA ASN A 383 -1.89 18.15 6.42
C ASN A 383 -3.36 17.72 6.52
N LYS A 384 -3.68 16.47 6.20
CA LYS A 384 -5.08 16.04 6.09
C LYS A 384 -5.23 14.56 6.48
N GLY A 385 -6.18 14.24 7.35
CA GLY A 385 -6.48 12.84 7.69
C GLY A 385 -5.37 12.19 8.52
N GLY A 386 -5.46 12.23 9.85
CA GLY A 386 -4.43 11.63 10.71
C GLY A 386 -4.24 10.14 10.44
N ALA A 387 -5.31 9.40 10.21
CA ALA A 387 -5.25 8.03 9.70
C ALA A 387 -5.41 7.97 8.18
N ILE A 388 -6.51 8.49 7.64
CA ILE A 388 -6.88 8.28 6.23
C ILE A 388 -7.12 9.61 5.52
N TYR A 389 -6.51 9.75 4.36
CA TYR A 389 -6.85 10.75 3.37
C TYR A 389 -7.56 10.11 2.17
N ILE A 390 -8.69 10.68 1.75
CA ILE A 390 -9.47 10.21 0.60
C ILE A 390 -9.74 11.37 -0.36
N LYS A 391 -9.40 11.16 -1.63
CA LYS A 391 -9.84 11.99 -2.76
C LYS A 391 -10.55 11.11 -3.78
N ALA A 392 -11.82 11.39 -4.01
CA ALA A 392 -12.66 10.65 -4.94
C ALA A 392 -13.29 11.58 -5.97
N ASP A 393 -13.04 11.31 -7.25
CA ASP A 393 -13.50 12.12 -8.37
C ASP A 393 -13.95 11.24 -9.56
N MET A 394 -15.25 11.33 -9.94
CA MET A 394 -15.94 10.57 -11.00
C MET A 394 -16.64 9.28 -10.56
N SER A 395 -17.65 9.37 -9.68
CA SER A 395 -18.62 8.28 -9.40
C SER A 395 -18.11 7.01 -8.68
N GLN A 396 -17.13 7.16 -7.78
CA GLN A 396 -16.53 6.04 -7.03
C GLN A 396 -17.37 5.54 -5.86
N LEU A 397 -17.10 4.31 -5.42
CA LEU A 397 -17.61 3.77 -4.16
C LEU A 397 -16.50 3.69 -3.09
N ILE A 398 -16.72 4.43 -2.01
CA ILE A 398 -15.90 4.41 -0.80
C ILE A 398 -16.74 3.88 0.36
N GLU A 399 -16.27 2.81 1.01
CA GLU A 399 -16.96 2.22 2.15
C GLU A 399 -16.00 2.00 3.33
N ILE A 400 -16.42 2.45 4.52
CA ILE A 400 -15.78 2.13 5.79
C ILE A 400 -16.83 1.47 6.68
N ASN A 401 -16.60 0.20 6.99
CA ASN A 401 -17.58 -0.65 7.65
C ASN A 401 -16.94 -1.34 8.86
N ASN A 402 -17.41 -1.03 10.07
CA ASN A 402 -16.98 -1.64 11.32
C ASN A 402 -15.47 -1.43 11.65
N ALA A 403 -14.92 -0.26 11.32
CA ALA A 403 -13.52 0.08 11.60
C ALA A 403 -13.34 0.83 12.95
N VAL A 404 -12.13 0.80 13.50
CA VAL A 404 -11.80 1.47 14.77
C VAL A 404 -10.65 2.44 14.57
N PHE A 405 -10.87 3.71 14.92
CA PHE A 405 -9.87 4.77 14.92
C PHE A 405 -9.64 5.23 16.37
N THR A 406 -8.41 5.20 16.82
CA THR A 406 -8.04 5.52 18.20
C THR A 406 -6.85 6.47 18.21
N VAL A 407 -7.00 7.63 18.84
CA VAL A 407 -5.94 8.62 19.07
C VAL A 407 -5.23 9.04 17.76
N CYS A 408 -5.94 9.02 16.63
CA CYS A 408 -5.40 9.47 15.36
C CYS A 408 -5.35 11.00 15.33
N THR A 409 -4.24 11.57 14.87
CA THR A 409 -3.98 13.02 14.98
C THR A 409 -3.60 13.64 13.64
N CYS A 410 -4.18 14.80 13.33
CA CYS A 410 -3.82 15.64 12.20
C CYS A 410 -3.50 17.06 12.66
N THR A 411 -2.46 17.69 12.12
CA THR A 411 -2.19 19.10 12.44
C THR A 411 -3.25 20.03 11.87
N LYS A 412 -3.68 19.84 10.62
CA LYS A 412 -4.76 20.63 9.99
C LYS A 412 -6.08 19.86 10.00
N GLU A 413 -6.60 19.36 8.87
CA GLU A 413 -7.99 18.92 8.77
C GLU A 413 -8.14 17.39 8.97
N GLY A 414 -9.17 16.95 9.71
CA GLY A 414 -9.53 15.53 9.83
C GLY A 414 -8.57 14.72 10.70
N GLY A 415 -8.78 14.67 12.02
CA GLY A 415 -7.89 13.92 12.92
C GLY A 415 -7.91 12.41 12.68
N GLY A 416 -9.08 11.81 12.43
CA GLY A 416 -9.19 10.45 11.91
C GLY A 416 -9.11 10.42 10.39
N ILE A 417 -10.13 10.98 9.73
CA ILE A 417 -10.30 10.94 8.28
C ILE A 417 -10.47 12.34 7.72
N TYR A 418 -9.81 12.58 6.58
CA TYR A 418 -10.17 13.65 5.66
C TYR A 418 -10.70 13.04 4.37
N ALA A 419 -11.83 13.54 3.88
CA ALA A 419 -12.44 13.09 2.62
C ALA A 419 -12.88 14.26 1.73
N TYR A 420 -12.54 14.18 0.45
CA TYR A 420 -13.02 15.07 -0.60
C TYR A 420 -13.72 14.24 -1.68
N ILE A 421 -15.03 14.40 -1.78
CA ILE A 421 -15.92 13.57 -2.61
C ILE A 421 -16.60 14.46 -3.66
N THR A 422 -16.39 14.19 -4.95
CA THR A 422 -16.94 15.00 -6.03
C THR A 422 -17.35 14.15 -7.25
N ASN A 423 -18.11 14.75 -8.17
CA ASN A 423 -18.49 14.18 -9.46
C ASN A 423 -19.11 12.78 -9.38
N GLY A 424 -19.97 12.55 -8.39
CA GLY A 424 -20.72 11.30 -8.21
C GLY A 424 -20.16 10.34 -7.16
N GLY A 425 -19.04 10.68 -6.50
CA GLY A 425 -18.47 9.81 -5.47
C GLY A 425 -19.47 9.53 -4.34
N SER A 426 -19.52 8.28 -3.89
CA SER A 426 -20.34 7.81 -2.76
C SER A 426 -19.42 7.41 -1.62
N PHE A 427 -19.56 8.10 -0.47
CA PHE A 427 -18.80 7.79 0.73
C PHE A 427 -19.72 7.30 1.86
N ARG A 428 -19.54 6.06 2.28
CA ARG A 428 -20.37 5.39 3.29
C ARG A 428 -19.55 5.01 4.51
N ILE A 429 -20.01 5.37 5.70
CA ILE A 429 -19.44 4.94 6.98
C ILE A 429 -20.54 4.26 7.79
N THR A 430 -20.36 2.99 8.15
CA THR A 430 -21.46 2.17 8.71
C THR A 430 -20.99 1.17 9.77
N ASN A 431 -21.95 0.42 10.30
CA ASN A 431 -21.79 -0.74 11.19
C ASN A 431 -20.91 -0.48 12.42
N GLY A 432 -21.26 0.53 13.23
CA GLY A 432 -20.59 0.74 14.51
C GLY A 432 -19.13 1.20 14.41
N THR A 433 -18.70 1.74 13.25
CA THR A 433 -17.36 2.34 13.12
C THR A 433 -17.14 3.38 14.22
N THR A 434 -16.00 3.34 14.91
CA THR A 434 -15.73 4.22 16.07
C THR A 434 -14.53 5.13 15.85
N PHE A 435 -14.65 6.38 16.26
CA PHE A 435 -13.57 7.36 16.35
C PHE A 435 -13.41 7.77 17.81
N THR A 436 -12.30 7.37 18.44
CA THR A 436 -12.05 7.63 19.87
C THR A 436 -10.83 8.51 20.03
N GLN A 437 -10.99 9.67 20.67
CA GLN A 437 -9.92 10.61 20.98
C GLN A 437 -9.10 11.05 19.75
N CYS A 438 -9.72 11.04 18.57
CA CYS A 438 -9.10 11.56 17.36
C CYS A 438 -9.05 13.09 17.41
N LYS A 439 -7.97 13.67 16.86
CA LYS A 439 -7.68 15.09 17.05
C LYS A 439 -7.23 15.79 15.78
N SER A 440 -7.89 16.90 15.48
CA SER A 440 -7.38 17.95 14.61
C SER A 440 -6.78 19.06 15.49
N ILE A 441 -5.48 19.37 15.35
CA ILE A 441 -4.78 20.29 16.26
C ILE A 441 -5.14 21.75 16.00
N SER A 442 -5.14 22.16 14.73
CA SER A 442 -5.32 23.55 14.29
C SER A 442 -6.31 23.72 13.14
N GLY A 443 -6.89 22.62 12.65
CA GLY A 443 -7.98 22.63 11.67
C GLY A 443 -9.29 22.16 12.28
N SER A 444 -10.17 21.61 11.45
CA SER A 444 -11.50 21.15 11.78
C SER A 444 -11.64 19.62 11.67
N GLY A 445 -12.71 19.09 12.26
CA GLY A 445 -13.07 17.66 12.16
C GLY A 445 -12.11 16.77 12.94
N GLY A 446 -12.25 16.69 14.27
CA GLY A 446 -11.35 15.88 15.09
C GLY A 446 -11.42 14.38 14.75
N GLY A 447 -12.61 13.84 14.52
CA GLY A 447 -12.79 12.50 13.96
C GLY A 447 -12.83 12.49 12.45
N LEU A 448 -13.76 13.25 11.86
CA LEU A 448 -14.02 13.28 10.42
C LEU A 448 -14.08 14.71 9.89
N TYR A 449 -13.38 14.98 8.81
CA TYR A 449 -13.58 16.15 7.96
C TYR A 449 -13.99 15.69 6.57
N THR A 450 -15.14 16.16 6.07
CA THR A 450 -15.61 15.79 4.73
C THR A 450 -16.12 16.99 3.94
N ILE A 451 -15.84 16.99 2.64
CA ILE A 451 -16.43 17.89 1.65
C ILE A 451 -17.08 17.02 0.57
N VAL A 452 -18.37 17.23 0.33
CA VAL A 452 -19.16 16.55 -0.70
C VAL A 452 -19.68 17.58 -1.69
N LYS A 453 -19.27 17.45 -2.95
CA LYS A 453 -19.63 18.40 -4.01
C LYS A 453 -20.42 17.75 -5.14
N THR A 454 -21.22 18.55 -5.84
CA THR A 454 -22.03 18.19 -7.01
C THR A 454 -23.27 17.36 -6.68
N THR A 455 -24.29 17.44 -7.53
CA THR A 455 -25.63 16.87 -7.28
C THR A 455 -25.67 15.36 -7.14
N THR A 456 -24.66 14.65 -7.66
CA THR A 456 -24.61 13.18 -7.68
C THR A 456 -23.71 12.58 -6.61
N SER A 457 -22.86 13.37 -5.96
CA SER A 457 -22.03 12.86 -4.87
C SER A 457 -22.81 12.77 -3.58
N GLU A 458 -22.42 11.86 -2.70
CA GLU A 458 -23.11 11.62 -1.43
C GLU A 458 -22.17 11.25 -0.29
N ILE A 459 -22.59 11.61 0.92
CA ILE A 459 -22.12 10.98 2.15
C ILE A 459 -23.28 10.29 2.87
N GLN A 460 -23.03 9.08 3.36
CA GLN A 460 -23.93 8.34 4.22
C GLN A 460 -23.21 7.88 5.49
N ILE A 461 -23.75 8.23 6.66
CA ILE A 461 -23.26 7.76 7.96
C ILE A 461 -24.42 7.06 8.66
N SER A 462 -24.32 5.75 8.91
CA SER A 462 -25.43 4.97 9.48
C SER A 462 -25.01 3.92 10.50
N ASP A 463 -25.99 3.29 11.14
CA ASP A 463 -25.80 2.05 11.91
C ASP A 463 -24.85 2.17 13.10
N GLY A 464 -25.00 3.22 13.90
CA GLY A 464 -24.31 3.35 15.19
C GLY A 464 -22.87 3.83 15.11
N VAL A 465 -22.48 4.49 14.02
CA VAL A 465 -21.16 5.15 13.94
C VAL A 465 -21.00 6.11 15.12
N THR A 466 -19.88 5.99 15.83
CA THR A 466 -19.65 6.68 17.10
C THR A 466 -18.41 7.57 17.05
N PHE A 467 -18.54 8.79 17.54
CA PHE A 467 -17.44 9.74 17.78
C PHE A 467 -17.36 10.05 19.26
N ASP A 468 -16.22 9.77 19.87
CA ASP A 468 -16.05 9.73 21.33
C ASP A 468 -14.79 10.49 21.76
N GLY A 469 -14.96 11.59 22.48
CA GLY A 469 -13.84 12.38 22.99
C GLY A 469 -12.97 13.02 21.89
N CYS A 470 -13.51 13.21 20.68
CA CYS A 470 -12.76 13.80 19.57
C CYS A 470 -12.60 15.32 19.74
N LEU A 471 -11.46 15.84 19.28
CA LEU A 471 -11.04 17.23 19.54
C LEU A 471 -10.69 17.98 18.25
N SER A 472 -11.13 19.23 18.14
CA SER A 472 -10.82 20.11 17.01
C SER A 472 -10.26 21.46 17.44
N GLY A 473 -9.18 21.89 16.79
CA GLY A 473 -8.59 23.21 16.94
C GLY A 473 -9.41 24.34 16.34
N GLN A 474 -10.40 24.03 15.49
CA GLN A 474 -11.35 24.96 14.91
C GLN A 474 -12.77 24.44 15.10
N GLN A 475 -13.50 24.08 14.03
CA GLN A 475 -14.88 23.61 14.08
C GLN A 475 -14.98 22.09 14.10
N GLY A 476 -16.10 21.54 14.59
CA GLY A 476 -16.40 20.11 14.43
C GLY A 476 -15.46 19.21 15.24
N GLY A 477 -15.60 19.18 16.57
CA GLY A 477 -14.78 18.33 17.44
C GLY A 477 -14.88 16.86 17.06
N GLY A 478 -16.09 16.36 16.89
CA GLY A 478 -16.33 15.06 16.28
C GLY A 478 -16.22 15.13 14.76
N LEU A 479 -17.06 15.96 14.14
CA LEU A 479 -17.24 15.97 12.69
C LEU A 479 -17.32 17.38 12.09
N TYR A 480 -16.77 17.53 10.89
CA TYR A 480 -17.01 18.66 9.99
C TYR A 480 -17.54 18.14 8.65
N ILE A 481 -18.70 18.65 8.22
CA ILE A 481 -19.34 18.26 6.95
C ILE A 481 -19.71 19.49 6.13
N SER A 482 -19.19 19.58 4.91
CA SER A 482 -19.60 20.60 3.93
C SER A 482 -20.24 19.93 2.72
N ALA A 483 -21.54 20.17 2.52
CA ALA A 483 -22.30 19.74 1.36
C ALA A 483 -22.53 20.94 0.42
N ASP A 484 -22.00 20.83 -0.80
CA ASP A 484 -22.02 21.87 -1.83
C ASP A 484 -22.72 21.33 -3.09
N GLN A 485 -23.91 21.84 -3.40
CA GLN A 485 -24.81 21.35 -4.48
C GLN A 485 -25.29 19.89 -4.35
N SER A 486 -24.68 19.08 -3.48
CA SER A 486 -25.01 17.67 -3.27
C SER A 486 -26.39 17.45 -2.65
N LYS A 487 -27.13 16.46 -3.15
CA LYS A 487 -28.56 16.28 -2.89
C LYS A 487 -28.94 15.01 -2.12
N ILE A 488 -27.99 14.14 -1.82
CA ILE A 488 -28.24 12.74 -1.42
C ILE A 488 -27.58 12.41 -0.07
N ASN A 489 -27.30 13.41 0.76
CA ASN A 489 -26.56 13.20 2.00
C ASN A 489 -27.50 12.78 3.14
N GLU A 490 -27.14 11.71 3.85
CA GLU A 490 -27.92 11.15 4.95
C GLU A 490 -27.03 10.78 6.15
N ILE A 491 -27.47 11.14 7.36
CA ILE A 491 -26.88 10.70 8.61
C ILE A 491 -27.99 10.08 9.45
N ASN A 492 -27.78 8.86 9.92
CA ASN A 492 -28.81 8.05 10.56
C ASN A 492 -28.21 7.33 11.77
N LYS A 493 -28.82 7.51 12.96
CA LYS A 493 -28.42 6.80 14.19
C LYS A 493 -26.92 6.94 14.52
N MET A 494 -26.38 8.14 14.35
CA MET A 494 -25.00 8.48 14.74
C MET A 494 -24.94 8.82 16.24
N ILE A 495 -23.83 8.50 16.90
CA ILE A 495 -23.60 8.81 18.31
C ILE A 495 -22.38 9.73 18.42
N VAL A 496 -22.53 10.89 19.03
CA VAL A 496 -21.44 11.85 19.25
C VAL A 496 -21.39 12.19 20.74
N LYS A 497 -20.28 11.85 21.39
CA LYS A 497 -20.12 12.06 22.83
C LYS A 497 -18.79 12.71 23.18
N GLU A 498 -18.81 13.56 24.21
CA GLU A 498 -17.62 14.16 24.82
C GLU A 498 -16.71 14.93 23.84
N CYS A 499 -17.25 15.33 22.68
CA CYS A 499 -16.49 15.98 21.62
C CYS A 499 -16.35 17.48 21.88
N GLN A 500 -15.19 18.05 21.52
CA GLN A 500 -14.87 19.44 21.81
C GLN A 500 -14.25 20.18 20.63
N ALA A 501 -14.64 21.45 20.44
CA ALA A 501 -14.09 22.33 19.42
C ALA A 501 -13.77 23.71 20.00
N LYS A 502 -12.68 24.34 19.52
CA LYS A 502 -12.34 25.74 19.86
C LYS A 502 -13.23 26.76 19.16
N LYS A 503 -13.97 26.38 18.12
CA LYS A 503 -14.95 27.23 17.45
C LYS A 503 -16.32 26.56 17.46
N GLU A 504 -17.11 26.76 16.42
CA GLU A 504 -18.50 26.30 16.36
C GLU A 504 -18.63 24.78 16.17
N GLY A 505 -19.74 24.21 16.65
CA GLY A 505 -20.10 22.81 16.40
C GLY A 505 -19.18 21.83 17.12
N SER A 506 -19.24 21.75 18.45
CA SER A 506 -18.28 20.91 19.20
C SER A 506 -18.46 19.42 18.94
N GLY A 507 -19.70 18.95 18.80
CA GLY A 507 -19.97 17.63 18.23
C GLY A 507 -19.84 17.64 16.71
N LEU A 508 -20.69 18.42 16.04
CA LEU A 508 -20.81 18.45 14.57
C LEU A 508 -20.92 19.88 14.04
N TYR A 509 -20.09 20.20 13.05
CA TYR A 509 -20.22 21.42 12.24
C TYR A 509 -20.69 21.06 10.82
N ILE A 510 -21.69 21.79 10.33
CA ILE A 510 -22.29 21.57 9.01
C ILE A 510 -22.31 22.85 8.18
N GLU A 511 -21.96 22.73 6.91
CA GLU A 511 -22.31 23.68 5.85
C GLU A 511 -23.17 23.01 4.78
N VAL A 512 -24.34 23.60 4.50
CA VAL A 512 -25.23 23.21 3.38
C VAL A 512 -25.41 24.43 2.49
N ILE A 513 -24.78 24.41 1.31
CA ILE A 513 -24.68 25.58 0.42
C ILE A 513 -25.02 25.25 -1.03
N GLN A 514 -25.26 26.28 -1.84
CA GLN A 514 -25.50 26.17 -3.28
C GLN A 514 -26.58 25.13 -3.65
N SER A 515 -27.73 25.22 -2.97
CA SER A 515 -28.82 24.27 -3.11
C SER A 515 -28.55 22.86 -2.59
N ALA A 516 -27.56 22.60 -1.73
CA ALA A 516 -27.37 21.26 -1.18
C ALA A 516 -28.54 20.78 -0.29
N PHE A 517 -28.65 19.46 -0.10
CA PHE A 517 -29.57 18.81 0.83
C PHE A 517 -28.81 17.85 1.75
N LEU A 518 -29.10 17.93 3.05
CA LEU A 518 -28.61 17.00 4.07
C LEU A 518 -29.74 16.67 5.04
N GLN A 519 -29.92 15.37 5.32
CA GLN A 519 -30.84 14.88 6.34
C GLN A 519 -30.07 14.22 7.49
N ILE A 520 -30.48 14.48 8.72
CA ILE A 520 -30.03 13.79 9.93
C ILE A 520 -31.24 13.26 10.68
N CYS A 521 -31.27 11.96 10.98
CA CYS A 521 -32.46 11.31 11.52
C CYS A 521 -32.18 10.17 12.50
N ASN A 522 -33.27 9.55 12.96
CA ASN A 522 -33.36 8.24 13.59
C ASN A 522 -32.52 8.09 14.86
N GLY A 523 -32.82 8.90 15.87
CA GLY A 523 -32.18 8.77 17.18
C GLY A 523 -30.70 9.15 17.19
N THR A 524 -30.24 9.94 16.20
CA THR A 524 -28.89 10.53 16.24
C THR A 524 -28.75 11.38 17.52
N SER A 525 -27.68 11.14 18.27
CA SER A 525 -27.50 11.69 19.62
C SER A 525 -26.19 12.44 19.79
N PHE A 526 -26.26 13.52 20.56
CA PHE A 526 -25.15 14.37 20.96
C PHE A 526 -25.17 14.49 22.48
N THR A 527 -24.13 14.00 23.15
CA THR A 527 -24.07 13.98 24.62
C THR A 527 -22.75 14.59 25.10
N ASP A 528 -22.81 15.46 26.12
CA ASP A 528 -21.64 16.06 26.76
C ASP A 528 -20.67 16.76 25.78
N CYS A 529 -21.17 17.25 24.64
CA CYS A 529 -20.37 17.98 23.67
C CYS A 529 -20.23 19.44 24.08
N ALA A 530 -19.00 19.93 24.17
CA ALA A 530 -18.73 21.22 24.79
C ALA A 530 -17.67 22.02 24.04
N SER A 531 -17.86 23.33 23.95
CA SER A 531 -16.85 24.18 23.34
C SER A 531 -15.70 24.53 24.29
N GLN A 532 -14.50 24.67 23.71
CA GLN A 532 -13.29 25.13 24.38
C GLN A 532 -13.10 26.66 24.32
N SER A 533 -13.99 27.41 23.67
CA SER A 533 -13.87 28.87 23.49
C SER A 533 -15.09 29.62 24.00
N ILE A 534 -14.86 30.87 24.40
CA ILE A 534 -15.90 31.81 24.84
C ILE A 534 -16.72 32.40 23.68
N THR A 535 -16.32 32.19 22.43
CA THR A 535 -16.98 32.79 21.24
C THR A 535 -17.76 31.78 20.39
N SER A 536 -17.92 30.55 20.85
CA SER A 536 -18.49 29.46 20.06
C SER A 536 -20.01 29.32 20.21
N SER A 537 -20.61 28.75 19.19
CA SER A 537 -22.03 28.39 19.15
C SER A 537 -22.20 26.92 18.76
N GLY A 538 -23.31 26.31 19.19
CA GLY A 538 -23.64 24.93 18.85
C GLY A 538 -22.73 23.91 19.56
N GLY A 539 -22.95 23.66 20.85
CA GLY A 539 -22.15 22.68 21.59
C GLY A 539 -22.30 21.28 21.01
N GLY A 540 -23.54 20.80 20.86
CA GLY A 540 -23.82 19.57 20.12
C GLY A 540 -23.59 19.76 18.62
N MET A 541 -24.29 20.73 18.02
CA MET A 541 -24.26 20.96 16.58
C MET A 541 -24.33 22.44 16.21
N TYR A 542 -23.52 22.84 15.23
CA TYR A 542 -23.67 24.11 14.52
C TYR A 542 -23.91 23.86 13.04
N ALA A 543 -24.93 24.48 12.46
CA ALA A 543 -25.23 24.33 11.04
C ALA A 543 -25.44 25.68 10.35
N LYS A 544 -24.71 25.87 9.26
CA LYS A 544 -24.84 27.01 8.35
C LYS A 544 -25.52 26.55 7.07
N VAL A 545 -26.72 27.09 6.82
CA VAL A 545 -27.51 26.78 5.64
C VAL A 545 -27.69 28.05 4.81
N LYS A 546 -27.06 28.08 3.64
CA LYS A 546 -26.96 29.28 2.81
C LYS A 546 -27.42 29.00 1.39
N ASP A 547 -27.99 30.02 0.75
CA ASP A 547 -28.43 30.04 -0.65
C ASP A 547 -29.80 29.39 -0.87
N ILE A 548 -30.43 29.75 -1.99
CA ILE A 548 -31.76 29.27 -2.35
C ILE A 548 -31.75 27.76 -2.52
N ASN A 549 -32.81 27.11 -2.03
CA ASN A 549 -33.00 25.66 -2.07
C ASN A 549 -31.96 24.84 -1.28
N SER A 550 -31.06 25.46 -0.52
CA SER A 550 -30.25 24.74 0.44
C SER A 550 -31.11 24.34 1.63
N ARG A 551 -31.12 23.06 1.99
CA ARG A 551 -32.05 22.50 2.97
C ARG A 551 -31.36 21.52 3.90
N LEU A 552 -31.51 21.76 5.20
CA LEU A 552 -31.14 20.83 6.26
C LEU A 552 -32.41 20.30 6.93
N VAL A 553 -32.53 18.99 7.08
CA VAL A 553 -33.63 18.34 7.79
C VAL A 553 -33.07 17.56 8.98
N LEU A 554 -33.65 17.80 10.14
CA LEU A 554 -33.36 17.10 11.39
C LEU A 554 -34.66 16.49 11.88
N SER A 555 -34.76 15.16 11.91
CA SER A 555 -36.03 14.44 12.16
C SER A 555 -35.87 13.22 13.05
N ASP A 556 -37.00 12.63 13.44
CA ASP A 556 -37.07 11.27 13.99
C ASP A 556 -36.23 11.07 15.27
N GLN A 557 -36.58 11.82 16.32
CA GLN A 557 -36.07 11.64 17.68
C GLN A 557 -34.60 12.02 17.87
N MET A 558 -34.16 13.12 17.27
CA MET A 558 -32.82 13.68 17.56
C MET A 558 -32.66 13.97 19.05
N MET A 559 -31.49 13.66 19.63
CA MET A 559 -31.22 13.92 21.05
C MET A 559 -29.98 14.79 21.24
N PHE A 560 -30.12 15.84 22.04
CA PHE A 560 -29.04 16.69 22.50
C PHE A 560 -29.11 16.76 24.02
N GLU A 561 -28.12 16.20 24.69
CA GLU A 561 -28.08 16.11 26.15
C GLU A 561 -26.79 16.71 26.69
N ASN A 562 -26.88 17.56 27.71
CA ASN A 562 -25.73 18.15 28.43
C ASN A 562 -24.72 18.89 27.53
N CYS A 563 -25.13 19.29 26.33
CA CYS A 563 -24.25 20.01 25.42
C CYS A 563 -24.10 21.49 25.81
N ASN A 564 -22.90 22.06 25.65
CA ASN A 564 -22.60 23.42 26.10
C ASN A 564 -21.88 24.27 25.03
N SER A 565 -22.32 25.51 24.87
CA SER A 565 -21.63 26.53 24.07
C SER A 565 -21.61 27.88 24.77
N SER A 566 -20.65 28.73 24.41
CA SER A 566 -20.44 29.98 25.15
C SER A 566 -21.31 31.14 24.67
N VAL A 567 -21.76 31.12 23.42
CA VAL A 567 -22.51 32.23 22.80
C VAL A 567 -23.96 31.88 22.56
N SER A 568 -24.24 30.87 21.74
CA SER A 568 -25.62 30.52 21.38
C SER A 568 -25.79 29.04 21.06
N GLY A 569 -26.94 28.47 21.47
CA GLY A 569 -27.32 27.09 21.21
C GLY A 569 -26.37 26.10 21.87
N GLY A 570 -26.62 25.74 23.13
CA GLY A 570 -25.83 24.72 23.84
C GLY A 570 -25.92 23.37 23.13
N GLY A 571 -27.12 22.96 22.75
CA GLY A 571 -27.41 21.80 21.93
C GLY A 571 -27.19 22.11 20.45
N ILE A 572 -27.93 23.09 19.92
CA ILE A 572 -27.95 23.36 18.48
C ILE A 572 -27.95 24.86 18.17
N SER A 573 -27.18 25.28 17.17
CA SER A 573 -27.22 26.64 16.61
C SER A 573 -27.31 26.63 15.09
N PHE A 574 -28.20 27.46 14.53
CA PHE A 574 -28.39 27.61 13.08
C PHE A 574 -28.01 29.00 12.59
N LEU A 575 -27.26 29.06 11.49
CA LEU A 575 -27.05 30.27 10.69
C LEU A 575 -27.72 30.09 9.33
N ILE A 576 -28.89 30.70 9.15
CA ILE A 576 -29.68 30.60 7.93
C ILE A 576 -29.53 31.90 7.12
N GLN A 577 -29.06 31.78 5.88
CA GLN A 577 -28.75 32.92 5.02
C GLN A 577 -29.25 32.69 3.59
N GLY A 578 -29.50 33.75 2.83
CA GLY A 578 -29.73 33.65 1.38
C GLY A 578 -30.92 32.78 0.95
N ARG A 579 -31.96 32.65 1.79
CA ARG A 579 -33.14 31.77 1.60
C ARG A 579 -32.85 30.26 1.72
N GLY A 580 -31.82 29.89 2.48
CA GLY A 580 -31.69 28.53 3.00
C GLY A 580 -32.84 28.16 3.94
N SER A 581 -33.05 26.87 4.17
CA SER A 581 -34.13 26.35 5.01
C SER A 581 -33.64 25.27 5.97
N VAL A 582 -34.18 25.29 7.19
CA VAL A 582 -33.94 24.27 8.21
C VAL A 582 -35.29 23.76 8.69
N GLU A 583 -35.40 22.44 8.80
CA GLU A 583 -36.55 21.77 9.40
C GLU A 583 -36.08 20.94 10.60
N LEU A 584 -36.72 21.16 11.75
CA LEU A 584 -36.41 20.49 13.01
C LEU A 584 -37.70 19.84 13.52
N ILE A 585 -37.77 18.51 13.48
CA ILE A 585 -38.97 17.74 13.84
C ILE A 585 -38.62 16.70 14.89
N GLY A 586 -39.34 16.73 16.01
CA GLY A 586 -39.27 15.67 17.01
C GLY A 586 -37.88 15.52 17.63
N SER A 587 -37.32 16.61 18.17
CA SER A 587 -36.00 16.64 18.81
C SER A 587 -36.12 16.89 20.31
N LEU A 588 -35.33 16.16 21.10
CA LEU A 588 -35.13 16.41 22.52
C LEU A 588 -33.85 17.23 22.71
N ILE A 589 -33.97 18.38 23.36
CA ILE A 589 -32.84 19.20 23.80
C ILE A 589 -32.96 19.33 25.31
N GLN A 590 -32.06 18.69 26.04
CA GLN A 590 -32.12 18.55 27.48
C GLN A 590 -30.79 18.96 28.13
N ASN A 591 -30.88 19.78 29.19
CA ASN A 591 -29.71 20.24 29.95
C ASN A 591 -28.63 20.92 29.10
N CYS A 592 -29.02 21.50 27.96
CA CYS A 592 -28.10 22.24 27.11
C CYS A 592 -27.98 23.70 27.55
N ILE A 593 -26.75 24.22 27.57
CA ILE A 593 -26.44 25.53 28.17
C ILE A 593 -25.74 26.43 27.16
N SER A 594 -26.20 27.68 27.05
CA SER A 594 -25.45 28.77 26.43
C SER A 594 -25.94 30.15 26.92
N GLN A 595 -25.25 31.23 26.56
CA GLN A 595 -25.72 32.60 26.84
C GLN A 595 -27.03 32.95 26.10
N LYS A 596 -27.26 32.37 24.92
CA LYS A 596 -28.43 32.65 24.07
C LYS A 596 -29.06 31.35 23.57
N GLY A 597 -30.07 30.88 24.31
CA GLY A 597 -30.85 29.70 23.96
C GLY A 597 -30.21 28.38 24.40
N ALA A 598 -31.04 27.36 24.54
CA ALA A 598 -30.59 26.00 24.77
C ALA A 598 -30.08 25.37 23.47
#